data_AF-A0A645DWI3-F1
#
_entry.id   AF-A0A645DWI3-F1
#
_cell.length_a   1.000
_cell.length_b   1.000
_cell.length_c   1.000
_cell.angle_alpha   90.00
_cell.angle_beta   90.00
_cell.angle_gamma   90.00
#
_symmetry.space_group_name_H-M   'P 1'
#
loop_
_entity.id
_entity.type
_entity.pdbx_description
1 polymer ?
#
loop_
_entity_poly.entity_id
_entity_poly.type
_entity_poly.pdbx_seq_one_letter_code
_entity_poly.pdbx_strand_id
1 'polypeptide(L)' 'MLKGHRHGNLVLAASRAPLDTDLIVRLAAGSAFPCRIVHDEQLTKFMGGASAFYDDEAEGSPKVVRGLLHFE' A
#
# COMPACT_ATOMS: atom_id res chain seq x y z
N MET A 1 5.16 -6.46 6.12
CA MET A 1 3.85 -6.25 6.76
C MET A 1 3.90 -4.97 7.56
N LEU A 2 2.90 -4.10 7.39
CA LEU A 2 2.80 -2.76 7.98
C LEU A 2 2.64 -2.86 9.52
N LYS A 3 3.74 -3.16 10.21
CA LYS A 3 3.81 -3.30 11.67
C LYS A 3 4.13 -1.98 12.39
N GLY A 4 4.06 -0.85 11.69
CA GLY A 4 4.39 0.48 12.24
C GLY A 4 5.87 0.74 12.58
N HIS A 5 6.77 -0.25 12.44
CA HIS A 5 8.18 -0.07 12.83
C HIS A 5 9.02 0.81 11.89
N ARG A 6 8.59 1.01 10.64
CA ARG A 6 9.30 1.85 9.66
C ARG A 6 8.35 2.33 8.56
N HIS A 7 8.69 3.45 7.93
CA HIS A 7 8.12 3.84 6.64
C HIS A 7 8.45 2.78 5.58
N GLY A 8 7.54 2.58 4.63
CA GLY A 8 7.69 1.62 3.55
C GLY A 8 6.71 1.91 2.43
N ASN A 9 6.80 1.12 1.36
CA ASN A 9 5.99 1.33 0.17
C ASN A 9 4.70 0.49 0.23
N LEU A 10 3.60 1.11 -0.15
CA LEU A 10 2.31 0.47 -0.43
C LEU A 10 1.95 0.79 -1.88
N VAL A 11 1.57 -0.22 -2.65
CA VAL A 11 1.07 -0.06 -4.01
C VAL A 11 -0.39 -0.44 -4.01
N LEU A 12 -1.25 0.46 -4.49
CA LEU A 12 -2.67 0.22 -4.70
C LEU A 12 -2.91 0.10 -6.21
N ALA A 13 -3.65 -0.94 -6.61
CA ALA A 13 -4.03 -1.15 -8.00
C ALA A 13 -5.55 -1.36 -8.08
N ALA A 14 -6.18 -0.69 -9.02
CA ALA A 14 -7.60 -0.79 -9.29
C ALA A 14 -7.85 -0.69 -10.80
N SER A 15 -8.87 -1.40 -11.28
CA SER A 15 -9.23 -1.44 -12.69
C SER A 15 -10.73 -1.65 -12.83
N ARG A 16 -11.31 -1.20 -13.95
CA ARG A 16 -12.71 -1.51 -14.32
C ARG A 16 -12.86 -2.94 -14.83
N ALA A 17 -11.77 -3.56 -15.28
CA ALA A 17 -11.70 -4.97 -15.65
C ALA A 17 -11.02 -5.78 -14.54
N PRO A 18 -11.28 -7.10 -14.44
CA PRO A 18 -10.60 -7.95 -13.47
C PRO A 18 -9.08 -7.85 -13.57
N LEU A 19 -8.41 -7.75 -12.42
CA LEU A 19 -6.95 -7.87 -12.33
C LEU A 19 -6.59 -9.36 -12.25
N ASP A 20 -5.56 -9.77 -12.98
CA ASP A 20 -5.02 -11.14 -12.91
C ASP A 20 -4.20 -11.30 -11.61
N THR A 21 -4.90 -11.59 -10.52
CA THR A 21 -4.32 -11.73 -9.18
C THR A 21 -3.33 -12.88 -9.10
N ASP A 22 -3.56 -13.97 -9.83
CA ASP A 22 -2.68 -15.14 -9.84
C ASP A 22 -1.33 -14.80 -10.48
N LEU A 23 -1.35 -14.07 -11.60
CA LEU A 23 -0.13 -13.55 -12.20
C LEU A 23 0.60 -12.59 -11.26
N ILE A 24 -0.11 -11.68 -10.61
CA ILE A 24 0.48 -10.71 -9.67
C ILE A 24 1.15 -11.43 -8.50
N VAL A 25 0.48 -12.41 -7.88
CA VAL A 25 1.04 -13.23 -6.79
C VAL A 25 2.28 -13.98 -7.25
N ARG A 26 2.25 -14.56 -8.46
CA ARG A 26 3.41 -15.28 -9.01
C ARG A 26 4.61 -14.36 -9.25
N LEU A 27 4.39 -13.16 -9.81
CA LEU A 27 5.46 -12.18 -10.01
C LEU A 27 6.01 -11.68 -8.67
N ALA A 28 5.13 -11.44 -7.70
CA ALA A 28 5.50 -11.01 -6.35
C ALA A 28 6.38 -12.04 -5.62
N ALA A 29 6.12 -13.33 -5.81
CA ALA A 29 6.92 -14.41 -5.23
C ALA A 29 8.37 -14.43 -5.76
N GLY A 30 8.63 -13.91 -6.96
CA GLY A 30 9.96 -13.77 -7.54
C GLY A 30 10.67 -12.44 -7.24
N SER A 31 10.04 -11.54 -6.48
CA SER A 31 10.58 -10.21 -6.19
C SER A 31 11.85 -10.29 -5.33
N ALA A 32 12.85 -9.44 -5.64
CA ALA A 32 14.05 -9.28 -4.83
C ALA A 32 13.75 -8.75 -3.42
N PHE A 33 12.61 -8.05 -3.25
CA PHE A 33 12.15 -7.54 -1.96
C PHE A 33 10.90 -8.27 -1.49
N PRO A 34 10.83 -8.71 -0.23
CA PRO A 34 9.63 -9.32 0.33
C PRO A 34 8.45 -8.36 0.24
N CYS A 35 7.40 -8.78 -0.46
CA CYS A 35 6.14 -8.06 -0.54
C CYS A 35 4.98 -8.97 -0.10
N ARG A 36 3.86 -8.36 0.27
CA ARG A 36 2.62 -9.08 0.60
C ARG A 36 1.55 -8.62 -0.36
N ILE A 37 0.91 -9.57 -1.04
CA ILE A 37 -0.29 -9.30 -1.84
C ILE A 37 -1.51 -9.47 -0.93
N VAL A 38 -2.44 -8.52 -1.04
CA VAL A 38 -3.70 -8.48 -0.27
C VAL A 38 -4.81 -8.17 -1.28
N HIS A 39 -5.75 -9.10 -1.44
CA HIS A 39 -6.90 -8.97 -2.34
C HIS A 39 -8.16 -9.56 -1.68
N ASP A 40 -9.32 -9.32 -2.30
CA ASP A 40 -10.64 -9.80 -1.88
C ASP A 40 -10.93 -9.55 -0.38
N GLU A 41 -11.40 -10.56 0.35
CA GLU A 41 -11.78 -10.45 1.77
C GLU A 41 -10.62 -9.96 2.65
N GLN A 42 -9.37 -10.31 2.32
CA GLN A 42 -8.22 -9.80 3.07
C GLN A 42 -8.04 -8.29 2.89
N LEU A 43 -8.36 -7.76 1.70
CA LEU A 43 -8.33 -6.32 1.44
C LEU A 43 -9.46 -5.61 2.18
N THR A 44 -10.67 -6.18 2.17
CA THR A 44 -11.80 -5.64 2.95
C THR A 44 -11.47 -5.56 4.44
N LYS A 45 -10.87 -6.62 5.00
CA LYS A 45 -10.41 -6.64 6.40
C LYS A 45 -9.29 -5.63 6.65
N PHE A 46 -8.34 -5.51 5.72
CA PHE A 46 -7.24 -4.56 5.82
C PHE A 46 -7.75 -3.10 5.84
N MET A 47 -8.77 -2.79 5.05
CA MET A 47 -9.38 -1.44 5.03
C MET A 47 -10.06 -1.09 6.35
N GLY A 48 -10.52 -2.07 7.13
CA GLY A 48 -11.04 -1.85 8.48
C GLY A 48 -12.24 -0.90 8.58
N GLY A 49 -13.00 -0.71 7.49
CA GLY A 49 -14.11 0.24 7.43
C GLY A 49 -13.70 1.71 7.25
N ALA A 50 -12.46 1.97 6.81
CA ALA A 50 -12.02 3.33 6.50
C ALA A 50 -12.94 4.01 5.47
N SER A 51 -13.28 5.26 5.75
CA SER A 51 -14.02 6.12 4.82
C SER A 51 -13.12 6.55 3.65
N ALA A 52 -13.74 6.83 2.51
CA ALA A 52 -13.04 7.48 1.40
C ALA A 52 -12.53 8.85 1.84
N PHE A 53 -11.33 9.19 1.37
CA PHE A 53 -10.67 10.47 1.58
C PHE A 53 -10.89 11.35 0.35
N TYR A 54 -11.32 12.59 0.56
CA TYR A 54 -11.68 13.55 -0.49
C TYR A 54 -10.73 14.75 -0.51
N ASP A 55 -10.79 15.53 -1.60
CA ASP A 55 -9.86 16.64 -1.85
C ASP A 55 -9.95 17.76 -0.79
N ASP A 56 -11.12 17.95 -0.16
CA ASP A 56 -11.33 18.94 0.90
C ASP A 56 -10.79 18.50 2.27
N GLU A 57 -10.51 17.20 2.43
CA GLU A 57 -9.88 16.61 3.61
C GLU A 57 -8.34 16.59 3.48
N ALA A 58 -7.79 17.04 2.36
CA ALA A 58 -6.36 17.00 2.06
C ALA A 58 -5.52 17.74 3.13
N GLU A 59 -4.62 17.00 3.78
CA GLU A 59 -3.64 17.54 4.72
C GLU A 59 -2.21 17.43 4.14
N GLY A 60 -1.32 18.29 4.63
CA GLY A 60 0.10 18.24 4.24
C GLY A 60 0.75 16.92 4.65
N SER A 61 1.47 16.29 3.73
CA SER A 61 2.20 15.04 4.01
C SER A 61 3.11 15.19 5.23
N PRO A 62 3.19 14.16 6.11
CA PRO A 62 4.08 14.20 7.25
C PRO A 62 5.54 14.35 6.81
N LYS A 63 6.32 15.14 7.54
CA LYS A 63 7.76 15.28 7.27
C LYS A 63 8.45 13.95 7.51
N VAL A 64 9.33 13.55 6.58
CA VAL A 64 10.19 12.38 6.77
C VAL A 64 11.22 12.71 7.86
N VAL A 65 11.02 12.20 9.06
CA VAL A 65 11.87 12.55 10.23
C VAL A 65 13.24 11.85 10.25
N ARG A 66 13.45 10.86 9.36
CA ARG A 66 14.70 10.10 9.23
C ARG A 66 14.77 9.38 7.87
N GLY A 67 15.93 9.35 7.22
CA GLY A 67 16.19 8.58 6.00
C GLY A 67 16.81 9.41 4.87
N LEU A 68 17.05 8.78 3.71
CA LEU A 68 17.75 9.39 2.56
C LEU A 68 17.04 10.62 1.97
N LEU A 69 15.76 10.84 2.32
CA LEU A 69 14.92 11.95 1.87
C LEU A 69 14.62 12.97 2.99
N HIS A 70 15.34 12.93 4.11
CA HIS A 70 15.30 13.99 5.12
C HIS A 70 16.26 15.10 4.70
N PHE A 71 15.72 16.25 4.30
CA PHE A 71 16.46 17.49 4.05
C PHE A 71 16.16 18.46 5.21
N GLU A 72 17.20 19.08 5.77
CA GLU A 72 17.05 20.13 6.80
C GLU A 72 16.40 21.41 6.23
#